data_AF-A0A0P6X9P3-F1
#
_entry.id   AF-A0A0P6X9P3-F1
#
_cell.length_a   1.000
_cell.length_b   1.000
_cell.length_c   1.000
_cell.angle_alpha   90.00
_cell.angle_beta   90.00
_cell.angle_gamma   90.00
#
_symmetry.space_group_name_H-M   'P 1'
#
loop_
_entity.id
_entity.type
_entity.pdbx_description
1 polymer ?
#
loop_
_entity_poly.entity_id
_entity_poly.type
_entity_poly.pdbx_seq_one_letter_code
_entity_poly.pdbx_strand_id
1 'polypeptide(L)'
;MALGVVGTAEISKLNGAGSNGSWTEGLSITYDSAAQTYTVNGIAFGPADKVNGASNGQFTTFQKIAGNTGQSLVLTAPGTSGQFTYRYVGAGFLQQVQEYSDLVRGYLRAFVYGVETPESSVPRSGSGSYNVDMLAVIAADGALHDLHGSGTLGVNFASGAITTSGAAKQYAQSGVFETSRNWTGNAQLRSDYNFFEGSLTVSGMDRAEWLGKFYGPSAQEVGSVFQSTNGGPTLAGTLIGRTAGQ
;
A
#
# COMPACT_ATOMS: atom_id res chain seq x y z
N MET A 1 -10.68 -0.62 -11.26
CA MET A 1 -9.31 -1.11 -11.55
C MET A 1 -8.51 -0.94 -10.25
N ALA A 2 -7.39 -1.63 -10.02
CA ALA A 2 -6.58 -1.35 -8.83
C ALA A 2 -5.38 -0.49 -9.19
N LEU A 3 -4.92 0.32 -8.24
CA LEU A 3 -3.71 1.12 -8.35
C LEU A 3 -2.61 0.42 -7.55
N GLY A 4 -1.44 0.18 -8.14
CA GLY A 4 -0.37 -0.61 -7.52
C GLY A 4 1.04 -0.14 -7.85
N VAL A 5 1.95 -0.45 -6.94
CA VAL A 5 3.42 -0.28 -7.05
C VAL A 5 4.13 -1.61 -6.86
N VAL A 6 5.38 -1.68 -7.32
CA VAL A 6 6.23 -2.88 -7.16
C VAL A 6 7.57 -2.45 -6.61
N GLY A 7 7.88 -2.85 -5.38
CA GLY A 7 9.23 -2.90 -4.86
C GLY A 7 9.88 -4.24 -5.18
N THR A 8 11.14 -4.25 -5.59
CA THR A 8 11.91 -5.50 -5.75
C THR A 8 13.00 -5.53 -4.68
N ALA A 9 13.28 -6.70 -4.11
CA ALA A 9 14.37 -6.86 -3.17
C ALA A 9 15.17 -8.12 -3.51
N GLU A 10 16.46 -7.97 -3.83
CA GLU A 10 17.32 -9.12 -4.09
C GLU A 10 18.26 -9.35 -2.89
N ILE A 11 18.00 -10.40 -2.13
CA ILE A 11 18.81 -10.74 -0.98
C ILE A 11 19.68 -11.92 -1.39
N SER A 12 20.91 -11.64 -1.81
CA SER A 12 21.92 -12.69 -1.89
C SER A 12 22.01 -13.37 -0.53
N LYS A 13 22.13 -14.71 -0.50
CA LYS A 13 22.38 -15.43 0.77
C LYS A 13 23.69 -14.98 1.44
N LEU A 14 24.49 -14.16 0.74
CA LEU A 14 25.78 -13.66 1.18
C LEU A 14 25.81 -12.15 1.50
N ASN A 15 25.10 -11.24 0.80
CA ASN A 15 25.27 -9.76 0.95
C ASN A 15 24.09 -8.87 0.41
N GLY A 16 22.85 -9.04 0.88
CA GLY A 16 21.63 -8.44 0.30
C GLY A 16 21.57 -6.92 0.05
N ALA A 17 20.96 -6.54 -1.09
CA ALA A 17 20.59 -5.16 -1.43
C ALA A 17 19.27 -5.13 -2.21
N GLY A 18 18.33 -4.27 -1.81
CA GLY A 18 17.08 -4.04 -2.54
C GLY A 18 17.29 -3.29 -3.86
N SER A 19 16.34 -3.41 -4.80
CA SER A 19 16.36 -2.63 -6.05
C SER A 19 14.97 -2.11 -6.36
N ASN A 20 14.81 -0.83 -6.72
CA ASN A 20 13.48 -0.31 -6.99
C ASN A 20 12.84 -1.00 -8.19
N GLY A 21 11.55 -1.34 -8.06
CA GLY A 21 10.78 -1.89 -9.16
C GLY A 21 10.08 -0.80 -9.98
N SER A 22 9.50 -1.22 -11.09
CA SER A 22 8.72 -0.34 -11.98
C SER A 22 7.28 -0.19 -11.48
N TRP A 23 6.71 0.98 -11.69
CA TRP A 23 5.25 1.16 -11.61
C TRP A 23 4.56 0.17 -12.54
N THR A 24 3.53 -0.50 -12.04
CA THR A 24 2.60 -1.23 -12.91
C THR A 24 1.20 -0.70 -12.66
N GLU A 25 0.84 0.31 -13.45
CA GLU A 25 -0.56 0.61 -13.69
C GLU A 25 -1.18 -0.64 -14.34
N GLY A 26 -2.26 -1.18 -13.76
CA GLY A 26 -2.86 -2.43 -14.23
C GLY A 26 -2.59 -3.68 -13.39
N LEU A 27 -2.12 -3.55 -12.15
CA LEU A 27 -2.27 -4.65 -11.18
C LEU A 27 -3.76 -5.05 -11.11
N SER A 28 -4.05 -6.32 -11.37
CA SER A 28 -5.40 -6.86 -11.25
C SER A 28 -5.61 -7.45 -9.87
N ILE A 29 -6.72 -7.11 -9.25
CA ILE A 29 -7.27 -7.84 -8.11
C ILE A 29 -8.74 -8.06 -8.39
N THR A 30 -9.17 -9.31 -8.26
CA THR A 30 -10.58 -9.69 -8.33
C THR A 30 -10.93 -10.55 -7.14
N TYR A 31 -12.19 -10.51 -6.72
CA TYR A 31 -12.73 -11.37 -5.70
C TYR A 31 -13.91 -12.15 -6.28
N ASP A 32 -13.81 -13.48 -6.24
CA ASP A 32 -14.92 -14.37 -6.51
C ASP A 32 -15.62 -14.69 -5.19
N SER A 33 -16.85 -14.22 -5.04
CA SER A 33 -17.62 -14.42 -3.80
C SER A 33 -18.16 -15.84 -3.62
N ALA A 34 -18.37 -16.58 -4.72
CA ALA A 34 -18.84 -17.96 -4.66
C ALA A 34 -17.70 -18.89 -4.22
N ALA A 35 -16.50 -18.68 -4.76
CA ALA A 35 -15.30 -19.42 -4.40
C ALA A 35 -14.52 -18.83 -3.20
N GLN A 36 -14.94 -17.67 -2.69
CA GLN A 36 -14.24 -16.90 -1.65
C GLN A 36 -12.75 -16.71 -1.95
N THR A 37 -12.42 -16.42 -3.20
CA THR A 37 -11.05 -16.44 -3.72
C THR A 37 -10.66 -15.05 -4.22
N TYR A 38 -9.52 -14.55 -3.73
CA TYR A 38 -8.86 -13.38 -4.30
C TYR A 38 -7.92 -13.82 -5.41
N THR A 39 -7.97 -13.19 -6.58
CA THR A 39 -6.95 -13.34 -7.61
C THR A 39 -6.20 -12.04 -7.77
N VAL A 40 -4.91 -12.03 -7.41
CA VAL A 40 -4.04 -10.86 -7.51
C VAL A 40 -2.98 -11.13 -8.58
N ASN A 41 -2.99 -10.35 -9.65
CA ASN A 41 -2.07 -10.47 -10.77
C ASN A 41 -1.96 -11.92 -11.30
N GLY A 42 -3.12 -12.60 -11.41
CA GLY A 42 -3.22 -13.99 -11.86
C GLY A 42 -2.98 -15.06 -10.78
N ILE A 43 -2.63 -14.68 -9.54
CA ILE A 43 -2.39 -15.61 -8.44
C ILE A 43 -3.65 -15.72 -7.58
N ALA A 44 -4.26 -16.90 -7.54
CA ALA A 44 -5.42 -17.19 -6.71
C ALA A 44 -5.04 -17.55 -5.27
N PHE A 45 -5.75 -16.96 -4.31
CA PHE A 45 -5.69 -17.21 -2.88
C PHE A 45 -7.10 -17.49 -2.36
N GLY A 46 -7.35 -18.73 -1.96
CA GLY A 46 -8.65 -19.19 -1.46
C GLY A 46 -8.65 -19.44 0.06
N PRO A 47 -9.76 -19.95 0.62
CA PRO A 47 -9.88 -20.22 2.05
C PRO A 47 -8.80 -21.16 2.61
N ALA A 48 -8.32 -22.10 1.80
CA ALA A 48 -7.25 -23.04 2.20
C ALA A 48 -5.88 -22.37 2.35
N ASP A 49 -5.64 -21.25 1.67
CA ASP A 49 -4.39 -20.49 1.76
C ASP A 49 -4.39 -19.54 2.97
N LYS A 50 -5.53 -19.37 3.65
CA LYS A 50 -5.65 -18.40 4.75
C LYS A 50 -4.85 -18.85 5.98
N VAL A 51 -4.02 -17.96 6.50
CA VAL A 51 -3.24 -18.16 7.73
C VAL A 51 -3.98 -17.54 8.91
N ASN A 52 -4.73 -18.36 9.66
CA ASN A 52 -5.55 -17.87 10.77
C ASN A 52 -4.73 -17.19 11.87
N GLY A 53 -3.55 -17.71 12.20
CA GLY A 53 -2.67 -17.13 13.24
C GLY A 53 -2.09 -15.75 12.87
N ALA A 54 -2.08 -15.41 11.57
CA ALA A 54 -1.62 -14.12 11.05
C ALA A 54 -2.78 -13.24 10.54
N SER A 55 -4.02 -13.68 10.72
CA SER A 55 -5.22 -12.93 10.35
C SER A 55 -5.91 -12.41 11.61
N ASN A 56 -6.43 -11.19 11.56
CA ASN A 56 -7.11 -10.54 12.67
C ASN A 56 -8.19 -9.57 12.15
N GLY A 57 -8.76 -8.74 13.05
CA GLY A 57 -9.80 -7.78 12.68
C GLY A 57 -9.36 -6.67 11.71
N GLN A 58 -8.06 -6.50 11.49
CA GLN A 58 -7.49 -5.48 10.60
C GLN A 58 -6.91 -6.06 9.33
N PHE A 59 -6.45 -7.32 9.36
CA PHE A 59 -5.76 -7.94 8.23
C PHE A 59 -6.22 -9.38 8.00
N THR A 60 -6.33 -9.75 6.74
CA THR A 60 -6.42 -11.15 6.32
C THR A 60 -5.14 -11.53 5.59
N THR A 61 -4.49 -12.59 6.08
CA THR A 61 -3.22 -13.08 5.54
C THR A 61 -3.44 -14.42 4.87
N PHE A 62 -2.92 -14.56 3.65
CA PHE A 62 -2.87 -15.80 2.90
C PHE A 62 -1.42 -16.16 2.61
N GLN A 63 -1.10 -17.44 2.64
CA GLN A 63 0.21 -17.96 2.24
C GLN A 63 0.04 -19.22 1.40
N LYS A 64 0.91 -19.36 0.41
CA LYS A 64 1.00 -20.56 -0.41
C LYS A 64 2.41 -20.74 -0.92
N ILE A 65 2.73 -21.99 -1.29
CA ILE A 65 4.00 -22.35 -1.91
C ILE A 65 3.69 -22.97 -3.27
N ALA A 66 4.36 -22.49 -4.31
CA ALA A 66 4.30 -23.03 -5.66
C ALA A 66 5.73 -23.32 -6.14
N GLY A 67 6.14 -24.59 -6.09
CA GLY A 67 7.52 -24.98 -6.38
C GLY A 67 8.50 -24.35 -5.38
N ASN A 68 9.47 -23.60 -5.89
CA ASN A 68 10.44 -22.84 -5.08
C ASN A 68 9.99 -21.40 -4.75
N THR A 69 8.73 -21.06 -5.03
CA THR A 69 8.18 -19.72 -4.80
C THR A 69 7.22 -19.74 -3.62
N GLY A 70 7.60 -19.10 -2.52
CA GLY A 70 6.68 -18.72 -1.45
C GLY A 70 5.91 -17.46 -1.83
N GLN A 71 4.62 -17.42 -1.55
CA GLN A 71 3.76 -16.28 -1.84
C GLN A 71 2.96 -15.94 -0.58
N SER A 72 2.95 -14.67 -0.20
CA SER A 72 2.17 -14.15 0.92
C SER A 72 1.32 -12.98 0.43
N LEU A 73 0.03 -13.00 0.73
CA LEU A 73 -0.88 -11.89 0.44
C LEU A 73 -1.47 -11.41 1.76
N VAL A 74 -1.26 -10.14 2.07
CA VAL A 74 -1.92 -9.45 3.18
C VAL A 74 -2.91 -8.46 2.60
N LEU A 75 -4.17 -8.51 3.05
CA LEU A 75 -5.22 -7.56 2.69
C LEU A 75 -5.77 -6.90 3.96
N THR A 76 -6.04 -5.61 3.90
CA THR A 76 -6.80 -4.93 4.96
C THR A 76 -8.23 -5.46 5.02
N ALA A 77 -8.75 -5.63 6.23
CA ALA A 77 -10.13 -6.04 6.44
C ALA A 77 -11.10 -4.87 6.15
N PRO A 78 -12.29 -5.13 5.59
CA PRO A 78 -13.30 -4.09 5.43
C PRO A 78 -13.87 -3.67 6.79
N GLY A 79 -14.23 -2.40 6.92
CA GLY A 79 -14.87 -1.88 8.13
C GLY A 79 -15.30 -0.43 8.01
N THR A 80 -16.00 0.10 9.01
CA THR A 80 -16.46 1.50 9.04
C THR A 80 -15.81 2.32 10.14
N SER A 81 -14.98 1.70 10.99
CA SER A 81 -14.28 2.33 12.10
C SER A 81 -13.01 1.56 12.42
N GLY A 82 -12.09 2.19 13.16
CA GLY A 82 -10.79 1.61 13.49
C GLY A 82 -9.70 1.91 12.46
N GLN A 83 -8.48 1.52 12.81
CA GLN A 83 -7.29 1.69 11.98
C GLN A 83 -7.22 0.60 10.91
N PHE A 84 -6.85 0.97 9.69
CA PHE A 84 -6.70 0.08 8.52
C PHE A 84 -8.00 -0.56 8.00
N THR A 85 -9.17 -0.22 8.54
CA THR A 85 -10.45 -0.87 8.23
C THR A 85 -11.43 0.07 7.53
N TYR A 86 -11.62 -0.07 6.22
CA TYR A 86 -12.37 0.90 5.41
C TYR A 86 -13.47 0.24 4.57
N ARG A 87 -14.46 1.02 4.14
CA ARG A 87 -15.68 0.51 3.52
C ARG A 87 -15.56 0.38 2.02
N TYR A 88 -14.91 1.34 1.39
CA TYR A 88 -14.83 1.49 -0.06
C TYR A 88 -13.43 1.27 -0.60
N VAL A 89 -12.39 1.50 0.21
CA VAL A 89 -10.99 1.23 -0.13
C VAL A 89 -10.42 0.11 0.73
N GLY A 90 -9.54 -0.70 0.15
CA GLY A 90 -8.66 -1.62 0.85
C GLY A 90 -7.22 -1.46 0.33
N ALA A 91 -6.27 -1.85 1.16
CA ALA A 91 -4.86 -1.97 0.78
C ALA A 91 -4.44 -3.44 0.80
N GLY A 92 -3.44 -3.75 -0.01
CA GLY A 92 -2.87 -5.09 -0.06
C GLY A 92 -1.38 -5.10 -0.35
N PHE A 93 -0.74 -6.14 0.16
CA PHE A 93 0.68 -6.43 -0.02
C PHE A 93 0.82 -7.85 -0.53
N LEU A 94 1.28 -8.00 -1.78
CA LEU A 94 1.65 -9.29 -2.33
C LEU A 94 3.17 -9.41 -2.27
N GLN A 95 3.65 -10.34 -1.46
CA GLN A 95 5.05 -10.73 -1.40
C GLN A 95 5.25 -12.05 -2.13
N GLN A 96 6.31 -12.13 -2.92
CA GLN A 96 6.79 -13.37 -3.51
C GLN A 96 8.26 -13.55 -3.17
N VAL A 97 8.62 -14.73 -2.70
CA VAL A 97 10.00 -15.10 -2.38
C VAL A 97 10.36 -16.31 -3.21
N GLN A 98 11.36 -16.16 -4.07
CA GLN A 98 11.91 -17.23 -4.88
C GLN A 98 13.24 -17.66 -4.28
N GLU A 99 13.32 -18.92 -3.91
CA GLU A 99 14.54 -19.52 -3.38
C GLU A 99 15.34 -20.20 -4.49
N TYR A 100 16.61 -19.83 -4.58
CA TYR A 100 17.63 -20.47 -5.41
C TYR A 100 18.72 -21.07 -4.51
N SER A 101 19.70 -21.75 -5.11
CA SER A 101 20.82 -22.37 -4.38
C SER A 101 21.59 -21.36 -3.51
N ASP A 102 21.85 -20.17 -4.05
CA ASP A 102 22.78 -19.15 -3.57
C ASP A 102 22.13 -17.75 -3.40
N LEU A 103 20.89 -17.60 -3.84
CA LEU A 103 20.15 -16.34 -3.86
C LEU A 103 18.72 -16.53 -3.34
N VAL A 104 18.22 -15.51 -2.65
CA VAL A 104 16.79 -15.34 -2.38
C VAL A 104 16.33 -14.07 -3.09
N ARG A 105 15.34 -14.20 -3.98
CA ARG A 105 14.76 -13.04 -4.67
C ARG A 105 13.37 -12.75 -4.12
N GLY A 106 13.20 -11.55 -3.57
CA GLY A 106 11.94 -11.03 -3.07
C GLY A 106 11.30 -10.05 -4.05
N TYR A 107 9.99 -10.14 -4.20
CA TYR A 107 9.16 -9.14 -4.84
C TYR A 107 8.10 -8.70 -3.85
N LEU A 108 7.88 -7.40 -3.76
CA LEU A 108 6.83 -6.82 -2.95
C LEU A 108 5.96 -5.92 -3.82
N ARG A 109 4.65 -6.12 -3.78
CA ARG A 109 3.69 -5.25 -4.46
C ARG A 109 2.76 -4.66 -3.43
N ALA A 110 2.82 -3.35 -3.24
CA ALA A 110 1.83 -2.62 -2.47
C ALA A 110 0.76 -2.09 -3.43
N PHE A 111 -0.51 -2.21 -3.06
CA PHE A 111 -1.59 -1.77 -3.92
C PHE A 111 -2.81 -1.34 -3.10
N VAL A 112 -3.66 -0.53 -3.72
CA VAL A 112 -4.98 -0.19 -3.21
C VAL A 112 -6.05 -0.62 -4.21
N TYR A 113 -7.19 -1.04 -3.69
CA TYR A 113 -8.32 -1.54 -4.47
C TYR A 113 -9.62 -1.13 -3.81
N GLY A 114 -10.71 -1.12 -4.57
CA GLY A 114 -11.99 -0.72 -4.01
C GLY A 114 -13.00 -0.20 -5.02
N VAL A 115 -14.02 0.45 -4.49
CA VAL A 115 -15.05 1.15 -5.26
C VAL A 115 -14.58 2.58 -5.49
N GLU A 116 -13.96 2.84 -6.64
CA GLU A 116 -13.50 4.18 -7.02
C GLU A 116 -14.67 5.17 -7.09
N THR A 117 -14.45 6.40 -6.62
CA THR A 117 -15.42 7.49 -6.81
C THR A 117 -15.59 7.77 -8.30
N PRO A 118 -16.82 7.82 -8.84
CA PRO A 118 -17.04 8.24 -10.22
C PRO A 118 -16.46 9.63 -10.49
N GLU A 119 -15.96 9.85 -11.70
CA GLU A 119 -15.29 11.11 -12.06
C GLU A 119 -16.13 12.36 -11.84
N SER A 120 -17.42 12.25 -12.16
CA SER A 120 -18.44 13.28 -11.96
C SER A 120 -18.81 13.50 -10.49
N SER A 121 -18.44 12.57 -9.61
CA SER A 121 -18.76 12.59 -8.17
C SER A 121 -17.58 13.04 -7.31
N VAL A 122 -16.38 13.21 -7.88
CA VAL A 122 -15.26 13.83 -7.18
C VAL A 122 -15.54 15.34 -7.04
N PRO A 123 -15.51 15.90 -5.82
CA PRO A 123 -15.70 17.35 -5.64
C PRO A 123 -14.65 18.14 -6.44
N ARG A 124 -15.08 19.24 -7.08
CA ARG A 124 -14.20 20.14 -7.85
C ARG A 124 -14.14 21.56 -7.24
N SER A 125 -14.68 21.72 -6.03
CA SER A 125 -14.65 22.95 -5.26
C SER A 125 -14.67 22.65 -3.76
N GLY A 126 -14.29 23.62 -2.94
CA GLY A 126 -14.19 23.45 -1.49
C GLY A 126 -12.93 22.69 -1.06
N SER A 127 -12.98 22.09 0.12
CA SER A 127 -11.86 21.35 0.70
C SER A 127 -12.33 20.07 1.39
N GLY A 128 -11.44 19.09 1.48
CA GLY A 128 -11.64 17.83 2.19
C GLY A 128 -10.48 17.55 3.13
N SER A 129 -10.75 16.83 4.21
CA SER A 129 -9.75 16.37 5.16
C SER A 129 -10.02 14.91 5.51
N TYR A 130 -8.97 14.10 5.50
CA TYR A 130 -9.02 12.67 5.73
C TYR A 130 -8.04 12.28 6.83
N ASN A 131 -8.47 11.43 7.75
CA ASN A 131 -7.56 10.69 8.62
C ASN A 131 -7.04 9.50 7.80
N VAL A 132 -5.73 9.39 7.69
CA VAL A 132 -5.07 8.37 6.88
C VAL A 132 -4.19 7.48 7.74
N ASP A 133 -4.15 6.21 7.35
CA ASP A 133 -3.27 5.20 7.91
C ASP A 133 -2.21 4.81 6.88
N MET A 134 -0.96 4.74 7.33
CA MET A 134 0.18 4.29 6.54
C MET A 134 0.48 2.83 6.85
N LEU A 135 0.66 2.04 5.81
CA LEU A 135 1.31 0.74 5.86
C LEU A 135 2.36 0.71 4.75
N ALA A 136 3.58 0.34 5.07
CA ALA A 136 4.68 0.28 4.13
C ALA A 136 5.71 -0.75 4.55
N VAL A 137 6.56 -1.14 3.61
CA VAL A 137 7.72 -1.96 3.86
C VAL A 137 8.95 -1.22 3.35
N ILE A 138 10.02 -1.34 4.11
CA ILE A 138 11.35 -0.88 3.76
C ILE A 138 12.23 -2.10 3.54
N ALA A 139 12.88 -2.17 2.38
CA ALA A 139 13.97 -3.11 2.13
C ALA A 139 15.30 -2.35 2.23
N ALA A 140 16.07 -2.64 3.28
CA ALA A 140 17.35 -2.02 3.58
C ALA A 140 18.30 -3.06 4.19
N ASP A 141 19.61 -2.95 3.94
CA ASP A 141 20.65 -3.74 4.62
C ASP A 141 20.41 -5.27 4.61
N GLY A 142 19.81 -5.79 3.53
CA GLY A 142 19.48 -7.20 3.38
C GLY A 142 18.29 -7.68 4.23
N ALA A 143 17.54 -6.79 4.85
CA ALA A 143 16.36 -7.07 5.66
C ALA A 143 15.11 -6.33 5.18
N LEU A 144 13.96 -6.83 5.62
CA LEU A 144 12.67 -6.16 5.49
C LEU A 144 12.25 -5.57 6.82
N HIS A 145 11.71 -4.36 6.78
CA HIS A 145 11.19 -3.64 7.93
C HIS A 145 9.77 -3.19 7.64
N ASP A 146 8.90 -3.36 8.62
CA ASP A 146 7.53 -2.88 8.56
C ASP A 146 7.48 -1.43 9.03
N LEU A 147 6.72 -0.60 8.33
CA LEU A 147 6.48 0.79 8.69
C LEU A 147 4.97 1.01 8.71
N HIS A 148 4.42 1.34 9.87
CA HIS A 148 3.00 1.67 9.97
C HIS A 148 2.74 2.86 10.89
N GLY A 149 1.70 3.62 10.58
CA GLY A 149 1.47 4.90 11.22
C GLY A 149 0.14 5.52 10.84
N SER A 150 -0.05 6.76 11.27
CA SER A 150 -1.24 7.53 10.96
C SER A 150 -0.91 9.00 10.75
N GLY A 151 -1.85 9.72 10.13
CA GLY A 151 -1.70 11.13 9.81
C GLY A 151 -2.96 11.70 9.19
N THR A 152 -2.78 12.80 8.47
CA THR A 152 -3.86 13.49 7.77
C THR A 152 -3.53 13.73 6.31
N LEU A 153 -4.58 13.80 5.48
CA LEU A 153 -4.52 14.23 4.10
C LEU A 153 -5.56 15.33 3.90
N GLY A 154 -5.08 16.50 3.49
CA GLY A 154 -5.92 17.63 3.10
C GLY A 154 -5.96 17.75 1.58
N VAL A 155 -7.12 18.10 1.05
CA VAL A 155 -7.31 18.43 -0.37
C VAL A 155 -8.05 19.76 -0.48
N ASN A 156 -7.55 20.65 -1.33
CA ASN A 156 -8.30 21.78 -1.83
C ASN A 156 -8.82 21.39 -3.22
N PHE A 157 -10.11 21.09 -3.32
CA PHE A 157 -10.71 20.62 -4.57
C PHE A 157 -10.80 21.70 -5.64
N ALA A 158 -10.76 22.98 -5.25
CA ALA A 158 -10.79 24.08 -6.21
C ALA A 158 -9.44 24.23 -6.94
N SER A 159 -8.31 24.09 -6.22
CA SER A 159 -6.98 24.11 -6.83
C SER A 159 -6.46 22.72 -7.23
N GLY A 160 -7.09 21.66 -6.71
CA GLY A 160 -6.60 20.29 -6.76
C GLY A 160 -5.37 20.02 -5.88
N ALA A 161 -4.90 20.99 -5.10
CA ALA A 161 -3.73 20.80 -4.26
C ALA A 161 -4.01 19.79 -3.14
N ILE A 162 -3.14 18.81 -2.98
CA ILE A 162 -3.19 17.80 -1.93
C ILE A 162 -1.92 17.88 -1.09
N THR A 163 -2.09 17.88 0.23
CA THR A 163 -1.01 17.83 1.20
C THR A 163 -1.27 16.74 2.22
N THR A 164 -0.24 16.09 2.70
CA THR A 164 -0.39 15.03 3.69
C THR A 164 0.79 14.99 4.65
N SER A 165 0.56 14.59 5.89
CA SER A 165 1.62 14.44 6.88
C SER A 165 1.22 13.50 8.01
N GLY A 166 2.21 12.91 8.67
CA GLY A 166 1.98 12.06 9.82
C GLY A 166 3.26 11.47 10.39
N ALA A 167 3.08 10.47 11.25
CA ALA A 167 4.16 9.73 11.88
C ALA A 167 3.92 8.23 11.79
N ALA A 168 5.00 7.47 11.71
CA ALA A 168 5.00 6.03 11.62
C ALA A 168 6.10 5.44 12.51
N LYS A 169 5.92 4.18 12.88
CA LYS A 169 6.90 3.39 13.63
C LYS A 169 7.45 2.30 12.71
N GLN A 170 8.77 2.16 12.71
CA GLN A 170 9.48 1.12 12.01
C GLN A 170 9.75 -0.05 12.96
N TYR A 171 9.53 -1.26 12.47
CA TYR A 171 9.81 -2.51 13.15
C TYR A 171 10.64 -3.43 12.25
N ALA A 172 11.59 -4.15 12.85
CA ALA A 172 12.23 -5.28 12.19
C ALA A 172 11.20 -6.39 11.91
N GLN A 173 11.48 -7.29 10.98
CA GLN A 173 10.63 -8.47 10.71
C GLN A 173 10.36 -9.34 11.96
N SER A 174 11.26 -9.30 12.96
CA SER A 174 11.07 -9.96 14.26
C SER A 174 10.02 -9.31 15.16
N GLY A 175 9.46 -8.16 14.75
CA GLY A 175 8.53 -7.34 15.52
C GLY A 175 9.21 -6.39 16.52
N VAL A 176 10.53 -6.31 16.53
CA VAL A 176 11.28 -5.40 17.41
C VAL A 176 11.17 -3.97 16.87
N PHE A 177 10.79 -3.03 17.73
CA PHE A 177 10.77 -1.60 17.39
C PHE A 177 12.17 -1.08 17.14
N GLU A 178 12.35 -0.31 16.06
CA GLU A 178 13.64 0.23 15.66
C GLU A 178 13.68 1.76 15.78
N THR A 179 12.72 2.45 15.16
CA THR A 179 12.70 3.92 15.13
C THR A 179 11.33 4.49 14.79
N SER A 180 11.14 5.77 15.08
CA SER A 180 10.00 6.56 14.62
C SER A 180 10.39 7.38 13.40
N ARG A 181 9.48 7.49 12.43
CA ARG A 181 9.67 8.27 11.21
C ARG A 181 8.50 9.22 11.00
N ASN A 182 8.81 10.44 10.59
CA ASN A 182 7.81 11.38 10.13
C ASN A 182 7.68 11.27 8.62
N TRP A 183 6.51 11.60 8.09
CA TRP A 183 6.30 11.64 6.65
C TRP A 183 5.49 12.86 6.25
N THR A 184 5.75 13.35 5.05
CA THR A 184 5.03 14.47 4.42
C THR A 184 4.88 14.23 2.94
N GLY A 185 3.86 14.79 2.30
CA GLY A 185 3.64 14.64 0.88
C GLY A 185 2.87 15.80 0.28
N ASN A 186 3.11 16.03 -1.01
CA ASN A 186 2.38 17.01 -1.82
C ASN A 186 2.03 16.35 -3.15
N ALA A 187 0.80 16.57 -3.61
CA ALA A 187 0.29 16.04 -4.86
C ALA A 187 -0.71 17.00 -5.51
N GLN A 188 -1.03 16.72 -6.77
CA GLN A 188 -1.99 17.47 -7.56
C GLN A 188 -3.09 16.52 -8.06
N LEU A 189 -4.33 16.79 -7.66
CA LEU A 189 -5.52 16.19 -8.25
C LEU A 189 -5.71 16.74 -9.67
N ARG A 190 -5.92 15.82 -10.62
CA ARG A 190 -6.29 16.15 -12.01
C ARG A 190 -7.67 16.81 -12.03
N SER A 191 -7.86 17.79 -12.90
CA SER A 191 -9.11 18.58 -12.99
C SER A 191 -10.34 17.76 -13.38
N ASP A 192 -10.12 16.70 -14.15
CA ASP A 192 -11.12 15.92 -14.87
C ASP A 192 -11.08 14.42 -14.53
N TYR A 193 -10.07 13.99 -13.77
CA TYR A 193 -9.87 12.61 -13.36
C TYR A 193 -9.82 12.44 -11.83
N ASN A 194 -10.14 11.25 -11.35
CA ASN A 194 -10.14 10.82 -9.97
C ASN A 194 -8.77 10.20 -9.73
N PHE A 195 -7.78 11.05 -9.90
CA PHE A 195 -6.39 10.67 -9.88
C PHE A 195 -5.56 11.86 -9.43
N PHE A 196 -4.70 11.63 -8.46
CA PHE A 196 -3.68 12.58 -8.08
C PHE A 196 -2.31 11.94 -8.14
N GLU A 197 -1.33 12.76 -8.46
CA GLU A 197 0.08 12.37 -8.52
C GLU A 197 0.94 13.42 -7.83
N GLY A 198 2.03 12.97 -7.26
CA GLY A 198 2.98 13.83 -6.58
C GLY A 198 4.07 13.02 -5.93
N SER A 199 4.48 13.47 -4.74
CA SER A 199 5.54 12.81 -4.01
C SER A 199 5.33 12.82 -2.52
N LEU A 200 5.87 11.79 -1.88
CA LEU A 200 5.88 11.59 -0.44
C LEU A 200 7.31 11.39 0.03
N THR A 201 7.66 11.98 1.17
CA THR A 201 8.96 11.83 1.81
C THR A 201 8.73 11.19 3.17
N VAL A 202 9.48 10.14 3.47
CA VAL A 202 9.60 9.57 4.81
C VAL A 202 10.97 9.94 5.36
N SER A 203 11.06 10.39 6.62
CA SER A 203 12.31 10.84 7.21
C SER A 203 13.37 9.73 7.17
N GLY A 204 14.54 10.04 6.61
CA GLY A 204 15.63 9.06 6.45
C GLY A 204 15.46 8.11 5.26
N MET A 205 14.54 8.40 4.34
CA MET A 205 14.33 7.70 3.08
C MET A 205 14.41 8.67 1.91
N ASP A 206 14.70 8.14 0.72
CA ASP A 206 14.60 8.90 -0.51
C ASP A 206 13.14 9.30 -0.80
N ARG A 207 12.99 10.38 -1.58
CA ARG A 207 11.69 10.84 -2.05
C ARG A 207 10.99 9.72 -2.83
N ALA A 208 9.74 9.45 -2.47
CA ALA A 208 8.88 8.51 -3.15
C ALA A 208 7.95 9.24 -4.11
N GLU A 209 7.70 8.61 -5.26
CA GLU A 209 6.55 8.96 -6.09
C GLU A 209 5.27 8.48 -5.40
N TRP A 210 4.20 9.27 -5.50
CA TRP A 210 2.96 9.06 -4.75
C TRP A 210 1.75 9.29 -5.65
N LEU A 211 0.95 8.24 -5.82
CA LEU A 211 -0.23 8.23 -6.70
C LEU A 211 -1.46 7.78 -5.92
N GLY A 212 -2.63 8.36 -6.18
CA GLY A 212 -3.84 7.93 -5.51
C GLY A 212 -5.13 8.37 -6.16
N LYS A 213 -6.23 7.90 -5.57
CA LYS A 213 -7.61 8.13 -5.97
C LYS A 213 -8.51 8.29 -4.76
N PHE A 214 -9.70 8.84 -4.98
CA PHE A 214 -10.80 8.81 -4.02
C PHE A 214 -11.71 7.60 -4.24
N TYR A 215 -12.31 7.13 -3.15
CA TYR A 215 -13.16 5.94 -3.10
C TYR A 215 -14.51 6.25 -2.44
N GLY A 216 -15.52 5.48 -2.83
CA GLY A 216 -16.90 5.61 -2.39
C GLY A 216 -17.75 6.53 -3.28
N PRO A 217 -19.08 6.55 -3.10
CA PRO A 217 -19.99 7.30 -3.99
C PRO A 217 -19.73 8.80 -4.10
N SER A 218 -19.06 9.40 -3.11
CA SER A 218 -18.84 10.85 -3.02
C SER A 218 -17.50 11.17 -2.35
N ALA A 219 -16.44 10.44 -2.69
CA ALA A 219 -15.08 10.63 -2.16
C ALA A 219 -14.99 10.59 -0.62
N GLN A 220 -15.71 9.67 0.02
CA GLN A 220 -15.66 9.49 1.47
C GLN A 220 -14.33 8.92 1.96
N GLU A 221 -13.63 8.21 1.08
CA GLU A 221 -12.36 7.56 1.39
C GLU A 221 -11.30 7.92 0.36
N VAL A 222 -10.04 7.74 0.72
CA VAL A 222 -8.88 7.98 -0.13
C VAL A 222 -7.95 6.77 -0.06
N GLY A 223 -7.37 6.41 -1.20
CA GLY A 223 -6.41 5.33 -1.31
C GLY A 223 -5.27 5.73 -2.23
N SER A 224 -4.05 5.43 -1.82
CA SER A 224 -2.86 5.77 -2.58
C SER A 224 -1.74 4.80 -2.32
N VAL A 225 -0.79 4.77 -3.23
CA VAL A 225 0.44 3.99 -3.20
C VAL A 225 1.62 4.93 -3.35
N PHE A 226 2.74 4.57 -2.74
CA PHE A 226 4.01 5.28 -2.92
C PHE A 226 5.16 4.30 -3.01
N GLN A 227 6.19 4.69 -3.77
CA GLN A 227 7.45 3.95 -3.81
C GLN A 227 8.67 4.87 -4.02
N SER A 228 9.81 4.52 -3.42
CA SER A 228 11.08 5.20 -3.64
C SER A 228 11.53 5.07 -5.09
N THR A 229 12.09 6.14 -5.65
CA THR A 229 12.49 6.20 -7.07
C THR A 229 13.98 6.01 -7.32
N ASN A 230 14.84 6.08 -6.29
CA ASN A 230 16.31 6.06 -6.41
C ASN A 230 16.97 4.88 -5.69
N GLY A 231 18.16 4.45 -6.15
CA GLY A 231 18.87 3.23 -5.74
C GLY A 231 19.40 3.13 -4.29
N GLY A 232 18.72 3.74 -3.33
CA GLY A 232 18.89 3.51 -1.88
C GLY A 232 17.91 2.45 -1.35
N PRO A 233 17.63 2.45 -0.02
CA PRO A 233 16.61 1.61 0.59
C PRO A 233 15.28 1.69 -0.17
N THR A 234 14.74 0.53 -0.58
CA THR A 234 13.47 0.49 -1.30
C THR A 234 12.32 0.65 -0.34
N LEU A 235 11.53 1.70 -0.52
CA LEU A 235 10.28 1.95 0.19
C LEU A 235 9.12 1.62 -0.75
N ALA A 236 8.14 0.86 -0.29
CA ALA A 236 6.86 0.72 -0.98
C ALA A 236 5.73 0.63 0.05
N GLY A 237 4.64 1.35 -0.18
CA GLY A 237 3.54 1.37 0.77
C GLY A 237 2.26 1.96 0.24
N THR A 238 1.28 2.04 1.13
CA THR A 238 -0.05 2.57 0.91
C THR A 238 -0.41 3.61 1.96
N LEU A 239 -1.16 4.63 1.57
CA LEU A 239 -1.99 5.41 2.49
C LEU A 239 -3.44 5.16 2.13
N ILE A 240 -4.24 4.76 3.11
CA ILE A 240 -5.70 4.65 3.00
C ILE A 240 -6.34 5.49 4.09
N GLY A 241 -7.50 6.08 3.83
CA GLY A 241 -8.11 7.02 4.76
C GLY A 241 -9.58 7.27 4.54
N ARG A 242 -10.20 7.92 5.51
CA ARG A 242 -11.61 8.35 5.48
C ARG A 242 -11.76 9.77 5.98
N THR A 243 -12.83 10.44 5.60
CA THR A 243 -13.12 11.82 6.02
C THR A 243 -13.01 12.00 7.53
N ALA A 244 -12.36 13.07 7.96
CA ALA A 244 -12.23 13.40 9.37
C ALA A 244 -13.61 13.75 9.96
N GLY A 245 -14.01 13.07 11.03
CA GLY A 245 -15.28 13.32 11.74
C GLY A 245 -16.40 12.30 11.50
N GLN A 246 -16.10 11.12 10.94
CA GLN A 246 -16.98 9.96 10.89
C GLN A 246 -16.40 8.77 11.66
#